data_AF-A0A847QTK3-F1
#
_entry.id   AF-A0A847QTK3-F1
#
_cell.length_a   1.000
_cell.length_b   1.000
_cell.length_c   1.000
_cell.angle_alpha   90.00
_cell.angle_beta   90.00
_cell.angle_gamma   90.00
#
_symmetry.space_group_name_H-M   'P 1'
#
loop_
_entity.id
_entity.type
_entity.pdbx_description
1 polymer ?
#
loop_
_entity_poly.entity_id
_entity_poly.type
_entity_poly.pdbx_seq_one_letter_code
_entity_poly.pdbx_strand_id
1 'polypeptide(L)'
;YGFKVGELVVTKQADYGIVVCGTGIGISIAANKVKGIRAALCTNSYMARMSREHNNANVLALGARVIGPGLALDIVETFLTTDFGGERHKRRVDQIADFELSC
;
A
#
# COMPACT_ATOMS: atom_id res chain seq x y z
N TYR A 1 -7.97 -5.54 -11.79
CA TYR A 1 -8.30 -5.24 -10.39
C TYR A 1 -7.28 -4.32 -9.72
N GLY A 2 -6.02 -4.73 -9.49
CA GLY A 2 -5.04 -3.89 -8.78
C GLY A 2 -4.83 -2.49 -9.36
N PHE A 3 -4.63 -2.38 -10.68
CA PHE A 3 -4.52 -1.09 -11.37
C PHE A 3 -5.76 -0.20 -11.15
N LYS A 4 -6.97 -0.78 -11.23
CA LYS A 4 -8.22 -0.05 -11.05
C LYS A 4 -8.37 0.54 -9.64
N VAL A 5 -7.98 -0.23 -8.61
CA VAL A 5 -7.95 0.29 -7.23
C VAL A 5 -6.96 1.45 -7.13
N GLY A 6 -5.80 1.33 -7.77
CA GLY A 6 -4.84 2.42 -7.87
C GLY A 6 -5.45 3.69 -8.45
N GLU A 7 -6.13 3.60 -9.60
CA GLU A 7 -6.81 4.76 -10.23
C GLU A 7 -7.82 5.43 -9.30
N LEU A 8 -8.63 4.66 -8.58
CA LEU A 8 -9.64 5.19 -7.65
C LEU A 8 -9.00 5.95 -6.49
N VAL A 9 -7.87 5.45 -5.96
CA VAL A 9 -7.14 6.10 -4.87
C VAL A 9 -6.46 7.40 -5.33
N VAL A 10 -5.82 7.42 -6.51
CA VAL A 10 -5.18 8.66 -7.01
C VAL A 10 -6.20 9.72 -7.44
N THR A 11 -7.36 9.30 -7.95
CA THR A 11 -8.47 10.21 -8.30
C THR A 11 -9.33 10.63 -7.10
N LYS A 12 -8.93 10.24 -5.87
CA LYS A 12 -9.62 10.61 -4.62
C LYS A 12 -11.08 10.12 -4.54
N GLN A 13 -11.42 9.07 -5.27
CA GLN A 13 -12.69 8.34 -5.10
C GLN A 13 -12.65 7.40 -3.89
N ALA A 14 -11.45 7.10 -3.39
CA ALA A 14 -11.22 6.43 -2.12
C ALA A 14 -9.95 6.99 -1.47
N ASP A 15 -9.91 7.03 -0.14
CA ASP A 15 -8.74 7.49 0.61
C ASP A 15 -7.61 6.45 0.60
N TYR A 16 -7.99 5.17 0.71
CA TYR A 16 -7.09 4.02 0.75
C TYR A 16 -7.63 2.88 -0.12
N GLY A 17 -6.73 2.02 -0.60
CA GLY A 17 -7.06 0.78 -1.30
C GLY A 17 -6.62 -0.47 -0.53
N ILE A 18 -7.40 -1.54 -0.61
CA ILE A 18 -6.98 -2.88 -0.17
C ILE A 18 -7.14 -3.84 -1.35
N VAL A 19 -6.06 -4.53 -1.71
CA VAL A 19 -6.03 -5.46 -2.84
C VAL A 19 -5.60 -6.85 -2.38
N VAL A 20 -6.25 -7.89 -2.90
CA VAL A 20 -6.02 -9.27 -2.48
C VAL A 20 -5.84 -10.16 -3.72
N CYS A 21 -4.81 -11.01 -3.69
CA CYS A 21 -4.72 -12.15 -4.60
C CYS A 21 -4.12 -13.35 -3.85
N GLY A 22 -3.74 -14.42 -4.55
CA GLY A 22 -3.17 -15.62 -3.91
C GLY A 22 -1.98 -15.30 -2.99
N THR A 23 -0.98 -14.57 -3.49
CA THR A 23 0.21 -14.17 -2.72
C THR A 23 0.27 -12.68 -2.41
N GLY A 24 -0.62 -11.87 -3.00
CA GLY A 24 -0.57 -10.41 -2.96
C GLY A 24 0.49 -9.77 -3.87
N ILE A 25 1.43 -10.54 -4.43
CA ILE A 25 2.56 -10.03 -5.23
C ILE A 25 2.11 -9.43 -6.56
N GLY A 26 1.41 -10.22 -7.39
CA GLY A 26 1.04 -9.75 -8.73
C GLY A 26 0.08 -8.55 -8.70
N ILE A 27 -0.84 -8.52 -7.74
CA ILE A 27 -1.82 -7.45 -7.63
C ILE A 27 -1.21 -6.15 -7.07
N SER A 28 -0.21 -6.25 -6.18
CA SER A 28 0.53 -5.09 -5.69
C SER A 28 1.45 -4.51 -6.76
N ILE A 29 2.13 -5.36 -7.55
CA ILE A 29 2.94 -4.92 -8.70
C ILE A 29 2.06 -4.15 -9.69
N ALA A 30 0.86 -4.66 -10.01
CA ALA A 30 -0.07 -3.98 -10.91
C ALA A 30 -0.59 -2.65 -10.36
N ALA A 31 -0.90 -2.56 -9.06
CA ALA A 31 -1.33 -1.31 -8.43
C ALA A 31 -0.21 -0.24 -8.45
N ASN A 32 1.03 -0.64 -8.18
CA ASN A 32 2.22 0.23 -8.21
C ASN A 32 2.60 0.75 -9.61
N LYS A 33 1.88 0.34 -10.68
CA LYS A 33 2.04 0.94 -12.01
C LYS A 33 1.22 2.22 -12.22
N VAL A 34 0.33 2.54 -11.29
CA VAL A 34 -0.40 3.82 -11.31
C VAL A 34 0.47 4.86 -10.61
N LYS A 35 0.85 5.94 -11.32
CA LYS A 35 1.66 7.04 -10.74
C LYS A 35 0.97 7.59 -9.49
N GLY A 36 1.71 7.73 -8.38
CA GLY A 36 1.19 8.18 -7.09
C GLY A 36 0.72 7.06 -6.16
N ILE A 37 0.74 5.80 -6.61
CA ILE A 37 0.42 4.64 -5.76
C ILE A 37 1.66 4.06 -5.12
N ARG A 38 1.53 3.78 -3.83
CA ARG A 38 2.49 3.05 -3.00
C ARG A 38 1.76 1.89 -2.35
N ALA A 39 1.64 0.80 -3.09
CA ALA A 39 1.04 -0.46 -2.65
C ALA A 39 2.05 -1.31 -1.88
N ALA A 40 1.74 -1.61 -0.62
CA ALA A 40 2.59 -2.41 0.26
C ALA A 40 2.01 -3.81 0.45
N LEU A 41 2.76 -4.84 0.06
CA LEU A 41 2.44 -6.23 0.41
C LEU A 41 2.88 -6.49 1.85
N CYS A 42 1.92 -6.77 2.73
CA CYS A 42 2.21 -7.02 4.14
C CYS A 42 1.81 -8.44 4.54
N THR A 43 2.68 -9.10 5.30
CA THR A 43 2.45 -10.45 5.87
C THR A 43 2.44 -10.46 7.38
N ASN A 44 2.56 -9.29 8.02
CA ASN A 44 2.42 -9.07 9.46
C ASN A 44 2.12 -7.58 9.73
N SER A 45 1.65 -7.30 10.95
CA SER A 45 1.19 -5.97 11.36
C SER A 45 2.34 -4.96 11.49
N TYR A 46 3.56 -5.42 11.77
CA TYR A 46 4.74 -4.57 11.73
C TYR A 46 4.97 -3.99 10.32
N MET A 47 4.89 -4.82 9.28
CA MET A 47 4.98 -4.34 7.89
C MET A 47 3.87 -3.37 7.55
N ALA A 48 2.64 -3.62 8.04
CA ALA A 48 1.50 -2.72 7.85
C ALA A 48 1.77 -1.34 8.44
N ARG A 49 2.21 -1.29 9.72
CA ARG A 49 2.59 -0.06 10.42
C ARG A 49 3.71 0.68 9.69
N MET A 50 4.81 0.00 9.38
CA MET A 50 5.94 0.62 8.69
C MET A 50 5.59 1.08 7.27
N SER A 51 4.66 0.40 6.59
CA SER A 51 4.20 0.84 5.27
C SER A 51 3.51 2.19 5.33
N ARG A 52 2.71 2.44 6.36
CA ARG A 52 2.06 3.73 6.61
C ARG A 52 3.05 4.75 7.14
N GLU A 53 3.70 4.45 8.25
CA GLU A 53 4.57 5.37 8.98
C GLU A 53 5.76 5.84 8.13
N HIS A 54 6.42 4.92 7.40
CA HIS A 54 7.63 5.24 6.66
C HIS A 54 7.41 5.50 5.18
N ASN A 55 6.46 4.81 4.55
CA ASN A 55 6.32 4.84 3.09
C ASN A 55 5.06 5.59 2.64
N ASN A 56 4.26 6.08 3.59
CA ASN A 56 2.94 6.67 3.33
C ASN A 56 2.14 5.83 2.33
N ALA A 57 2.13 4.51 2.52
CA ALA A 57 1.45 3.59 1.62
C ALA A 57 -0.05 3.93 1.58
N ASN A 58 -0.61 4.04 0.38
CA ASN A 58 -2.03 4.35 0.16
C ASN A 58 -2.81 3.14 -0.38
N VAL A 59 -2.12 2.01 -0.60
CA VAL A 59 -2.73 0.72 -0.92
C VAL A 59 -2.07 -0.38 -0.08
N LEU A 60 -2.88 -1.23 0.55
CA LEU A 60 -2.44 -2.45 1.22
C LEU A 60 -2.68 -3.66 0.31
N ALA A 61 -1.70 -4.54 0.19
CA ALA A 61 -1.82 -5.80 -0.53
C ALA A 61 -1.69 -7.00 0.42
N LEU A 62 -2.55 -8.00 0.23
CA LEU A 62 -2.60 -9.21 1.04
C LEU A 62 -2.58 -10.49 0.18
N GLY A 63 -2.02 -11.55 0.74
CA GLY A 63 -1.97 -12.87 0.13
C GLY A 63 -2.92 -13.86 0.79
N ALA A 64 -4.05 -14.17 0.13
CA ALA A 64 -5.07 -15.08 0.64
C ALA A 64 -4.59 -16.52 0.86
N ARG A 65 -3.49 -16.93 0.22
CA ARG A 65 -2.85 -18.25 0.40
C ARG A 65 -1.61 -18.20 1.31
N VAL A 66 -1.32 -17.04 1.91
CA VAL A 66 -0.10 -16.78 2.69
C VAL A 66 -0.41 -16.52 4.15
N ILE A 67 -1.48 -15.77 4.43
CA ILE A 67 -1.88 -15.39 5.80
C ILE A 67 -3.32 -15.82 6.08
N GLY A 68 -3.60 -16.19 7.33
CA GLY A 68 -4.96 -16.52 7.79
C GLY A 68 -5.83 -15.28 8.01
N PRO A 69 -7.17 -15.43 8.09
CA PRO A 69 -8.11 -14.32 8.18
C PRO A 69 -7.93 -13.46 9.44
N GLY A 70 -7.63 -14.06 10.59
CA GLY A 70 -7.38 -13.31 11.83
C GLY A 70 -6.18 -12.36 11.71
N LEU A 71 -5.06 -12.85 11.18
CA LEU A 71 -3.88 -12.02 10.91
C LEU A 71 -4.14 -10.99 9.81
N ALA A 72 -4.92 -11.34 8.78
CA ALA A 72 -5.29 -10.40 7.72
C ALA A 72 -6.09 -9.21 8.27
N LEU A 73 -7.03 -9.44 9.20
CA LEU A 73 -7.79 -8.38 9.86
C LEU A 73 -6.88 -7.48 10.71
N ASP A 74 -5.97 -8.05 11.50
CA ASP A 74 -5.01 -7.30 12.31
C ASP A 74 -4.07 -6.42 11.45
N ILE A 75 -3.62 -6.93 10.30
CA ILE A 75 -2.84 -6.17 9.32
C ILE A 75 -3.66 -5.01 8.74
N VAL A 76 -4.93 -5.24 8.40
CA VAL A 76 -5.82 -4.20 7.86
C VAL A 76 -6.08 -3.12 8.90
N GLU A 77 -6.41 -3.49 10.14
CA GLU A 77 -6.63 -2.55 11.24
C GLU A 77 -5.38 -1.71 11.50
N THR A 78 -4.22 -2.36 11.59
CA THR A 78 -2.94 -1.66 11.78
C THR A 78 -2.65 -0.68 10.63
N PHE A 79 -2.91 -1.07 9.39
CA PHE A 79 -2.73 -0.19 8.22
C PHE A 79 -3.67 1.02 8.26
N LEU A 80 -4.95 0.83 8.61
CA LEU A 80 -5.93 1.92 8.60
C LEU A 80 -5.76 2.89 9.78
N THR A 81 -5.18 2.44 10.89
CA THR A 81 -5.00 3.24 12.12
C THR A 81 -3.62 3.87 12.26
N THR A 82 -2.65 3.49 11.42
CA THR A 82 -1.30 4.07 11.46
C THR A 82 -1.21 5.32 10.58
N ASP A 83 -0.81 6.43 11.20
CA ASP A 83 -0.52 7.69 10.52
C ASP A 83 0.87 7.70 9.86
N PHE A 84 1.06 8.60 8.89
CA PHE A 84 2.37 8.81 8.29
C PHE A 84 3.31 9.55 9.27
N GLY A 85 4.55 9.07 9.40
CA GLY A 85 5.57 9.64 10.30
C GLY A 85 6.19 10.97 9.83
N GLY A 86 5.64 11.59 8.78
CA GLY A 86 5.94 12.96 8.38
C GLY A 86 7.38 13.21 7.86
N GLU A 87 7.97 14.32 8.31
CA GLU A 87 9.17 14.96 7.75
C GLU A 87 10.37 14.01 7.58
N ARG A 88 10.65 13.14 8.56
CA ARG A 88 11.79 12.21 8.49
C ARG A 88 11.71 11.24 7.30
N HIS A 89 10.50 10.94 6.86
CA HIS A 89 10.23 9.94 5.83
C HIS A 89 9.89 10.58 4.48
N LYS A 90 9.41 11.84 4.52
CA LYS A 90 8.99 12.60 3.35
C LYS A 90 10.03 12.63 2.22
N ARG A 91 11.31 12.87 2.54
CA ARG A 91 12.40 12.86 1.54
C ARG A 91 12.43 11.58 0.67
N ARG A 92 12.19 10.40 1.27
CA ARG A 92 12.22 9.13 0.52
C ARG A 92 10.93 8.92 -0.28
N VAL A 93 9.80 9.37 0.24
CA VAL A 93 8.52 9.34 -0.49
C VAL A 93 8.58 10.25 -1.72
N ASP A 94 9.18 11.44 -1.58
CA ASP A 94 9.34 12.39 -2.68
C ASP A 94 10.28 11.81 -3.76
N GLN A 95 11.38 11.16 -3.39
CA GLN A 95 12.24 10.45 -4.35
C GLN A 95 11.51 9.38 -5.16
N ILE A 96 10.57 8.65 -4.56
CA ILE A 96 9.73 7.68 -5.29
C ILE A 96 8.87 8.42 -6.32
N ALA A 97 8.24 9.54 -5.92
CA ALA A 97 7.42 10.34 -6.83
C ALA A 97 8.24 10.92 -7.99
N ASP A 98 9.49 11.33 -7.75
CA ASP A 98 10.39 11.82 -8.80
C ASP A 98 10.66 10.75 -9.87
N PHE A 99 10.85 9.48 -9.47
CA PHE A 99 11.03 8.38 -10.42
C PHE A 99 9.79 8.16 -11.30
N GLU A 100 8.59 8.39 -10.77
CA GLU A 100 7.33 8.27 -11.53
C GLU A 100 7.18 9.37 -12.60
N LEU A 101 7.78 10.54 -12.38
CA LEU A 101 7.73 11.70 -13.29
C LEU A 101 8.85 11.69 -14.34
N SER A 102 9.94 10.98 -14.08
CA SER A 102 11.08 10.86 -15.00
C SER A 102 10.86 9.95 -16.22
N CYS A 103 9.65 9.36 -16.35
CA CYS A 103 9.21 8.52 -17.47
C CYS A 103 8.01 9.12 -18.21
#